data_AF-A0A6E8W826-F1
#
_entry.id   AF-A0A6E8W826-F1
#
_cell.length_a   1.000
_cell.length_b   1.000
_cell.length_c   1.000
_cell.angle_alpha   90.00
_cell.angle_beta   90.00
_cell.angle_gamma   90.00
#
_symmetry.space_group_name_H-M   'P 1'
#
loop_
_entity.id
_entity.type
_entity.pdbx_description
1 polymer ?
#
loop_
_entity_poly.entity_id
_entity_poly.type
_entity_poly.pdbx_seq_one_letter_code
_entity_poly.pdbx_strand_id
1 'polypeptide(L)'
;MEPMEARVAMLQDLKIQSFDTIRFASYRTACKLRYVQKSTNLHLVDIWNVIEAFRENGLNTLEPQNEVSVSRLETLVSSLYHNLNKRLPPTQQVHVDSKASLLLNWLLAAYSGDNSGKIRVFSIKVALAI
;
A
#
# COMPACT_ATOMS: atom_id res chain seq x y z
N MET A 1 -11.07 7.00 -15.16
CA MET A 1 -10.30 5.74 -15.27
C MET A 1 -10.86 4.83 -14.19
N GLU A 2 -11.41 3.68 -14.57
CA GLU A 2 -12.18 2.81 -13.67
C GLU A 2 -11.27 2.17 -12.61
N PRO A 3 -11.68 2.06 -11.33
CA PRO A 3 -10.87 1.47 -10.25
C PRO A 3 -10.40 0.04 -10.53
N MET A 4 -11.17 -0.71 -11.33
CA MET A 4 -10.86 -2.09 -11.72
C MET A 4 -9.63 -2.18 -12.64
N GLU A 5 -9.38 -1.18 -13.50
CA GLU A 5 -8.26 -1.17 -14.45
C GLU A 5 -6.92 -1.02 -13.72
N ALA A 6 -6.85 -0.17 -12.68
CA ALA A 6 -5.65 0.05 -11.89
C ALA A 6 -5.25 -1.16 -11.04
N ARG A 7 -6.23 -1.91 -10.51
CA ARG A 7 -6.00 -3.16 -9.78
C ARG A 7 -5.36 -4.23 -10.66
N VAL A 8 -5.81 -4.33 -11.90
CA VAL A 8 -5.29 -5.30 -12.87
C VAL A 8 -3.91 -4.88 -13.40
N ALA A 9 -3.67 -3.58 -13.56
CA ALA A 9 -2.41 -3.05 -14.09
C ALA A 9 -1.17 -3.45 -13.27
N MET A 10 -1.18 -3.27 -11.94
CA MET A 10 0.00 -3.64 -11.12
C MET A 10 0.26 -5.16 -11.14
N LEU A 11 -0.80 -5.97 -11.15
CA LEU A 11 -0.67 -7.43 -11.24
C LEU A 11 -0.17 -7.88 -12.61
N GLN A 12 -0.56 -7.18 -13.68
CA GLN A 12 -0.01 -7.39 -15.02
C GLN A 12 1.45 -6.98 -15.11
N ASP A 13 1.83 -5.84 -14.53
CA ASP A 13 3.22 -5.38 -14.49
C ASP A 13 4.13 -6.39 -13.78
N LEU A 14 3.69 -6.95 -12.65
CA LEU A 14 4.41 -8.00 -11.94
C LEU A 14 4.64 -9.27 -12.80
N LYS A 15 3.71 -9.59 -13.71
CA LYS A 15 3.87 -10.70 -14.66
C LYS A 15 4.87 -10.36 -15.77
N ILE A 16 4.85 -9.11 -16.27
CA ILE A 16 5.78 -8.64 -17.31
C ILE A 16 7.23 -8.67 -16.82
N GLN A 17 7.46 -8.33 -15.56
CA GLN A 17 8.80 -8.31 -14.95
C GLN A 17 9.45 -9.70 -14.82
N SER A 18 8.77 -10.79 -15.22
CA SER A 18 9.32 -12.15 -15.30
C SER A 18 9.95 -12.67 -14.00
N PHE A 19 9.50 -12.15 -12.84
CA PHE A 19 9.97 -12.61 -11.53
C PHE A 19 9.66 -14.10 -11.28
N ASP A 20 8.72 -14.68 -12.02
CA ASP A 20 8.39 -16.11 -11.96
C ASP A 20 9.50 -17.03 -12.45
N THR A 21 10.50 -16.49 -13.17
CA THR A 21 11.72 -17.22 -13.55
C THR A 21 12.70 -17.44 -12.40
N ILE A 22 12.56 -16.69 -11.29
CA ILE A 22 13.44 -16.82 -10.13
C ILE A 22 13.20 -18.18 -9.46
N ARG A 23 14.26 -19.01 -9.45
CA ARG A 23 14.26 -20.38 -8.90
C ARG A 23 13.82 -20.45 -7.44
N PHE A 24 14.38 -19.61 -6.58
CA PHE A 24 14.11 -19.63 -5.15
C PHE A 24 12.84 -18.84 -4.82
N ALA A 25 11.86 -19.51 -4.20
CA ALA A 25 10.57 -18.90 -3.86
C ALA A 25 10.71 -17.66 -2.97
N SER A 26 11.60 -17.68 -1.97
CA SER A 26 11.83 -16.54 -1.08
C SER A 26 12.35 -15.32 -1.84
N TYR A 27 13.29 -15.51 -2.78
CA TYR A 27 13.81 -14.43 -3.62
C TYR A 27 12.74 -13.90 -4.58
N ARG A 28 11.92 -14.79 -5.17
CA ARG A 28 10.80 -14.39 -6.03
C ARG A 28 9.82 -13.51 -5.27
N THR A 29 9.43 -13.89 -4.05
CA THR A 29 8.56 -13.09 -3.20
C THR A 29 9.20 -11.76 -2.83
N ALA A 30 10.48 -11.76 -2.42
CA ALA A 30 11.20 -10.54 -2.10
C ALA A 30 11.30 -9.57 -3.29
N CYS A 31 11.59 -10.06 -4.49
CA CYS A 31 11.65 -9.23 -5.70
C CYS A 31 10.29 -8.64 -6.06
N LYS A 32 9.21 -9.43 -5.97
CA LYS A 32 7.84 -8.93 -6.20
C LYS A 32 7.45 -7.88 -5.18
N LEU A 33 7.73 -8.10 -3.89
CA LEU A 33 7.46 -7.11 -2.83
C LEU A 33 8.29 -5.83 -3.02
N ARG A 34 9.58 -5.97 -3.37
CA ARG A 34 10.45 -4.83 -3.65
C ARG A 34 9.97 -4.01 -4.84
N TYR A 35 9.44 -4.66 -5.88
CA TYR A 35 8.82 -3.99 -7.00
C TYR A 35 7.61 -3.16 -6.55
N VAL A 36 6.70 -3.76 -5.78
CA VAL A 36 5.53 -3.05 -5.24
C VAL A 36 5.96 -1.83 -4.42
N GLN A 37 6.90 -1.98 -3.48
CA GLN A 37 7.42 -0.86 -2.69
C GLN A 37 7.96 0.30 -3.52
N LYS A 38 8.66 -0.02 -4.62
CA LYS A 38 9.22 0.99 -5.52
C LYS A 38 8.11 1.69 -6.31
N SER A 39 7.19 0.92 -6.89
CA SER A 39 6.08 1.46 -7.69
C SER A 39 5.12 2.34 -6.87
N THR A 40 4.86 1.95 -5.62
CA THR A 40 4.01 2.74 -4.70
C THR A 40 4.76 3.87 -4.00
N ASN A 41 6.09 3.92 -4.02
CA ASN A 41 6.90 4.82 -3.21
C ASN A 41 6.88 4.55 -1.70
N LEU A 42 6.41 3.38 -1.25
CA LEU A 42 6.52 2.95 0.16
C LEU A 42 7.96 2.88 0.67
N HIS A 43 8.94 2.65 -0.20
CA HIS A 43 10.35 2.67 0.17
C HIS A 43 10.87 4.03 0.67
N LEU A 44 10.12 5.12 0.48
CA LEU A 44 10.42 6.46 1.02
C LEU A 44 9.72 6.71 2.37
N VAL A 45 8.77 5.85 2.75
CA VAL A 45 7.95 5.99 3.96
C VAL A 45 8.69 5.35 5.13
N ASP A 46 9.05 6.15 6.12
CA ASP A 46 9.61 5.66 7.37
C ASP A 46 8.52 5.16 8.34
N ILE A 47 8.95 4.39 9.36
CA ILE A 47 8.04 3.84 10.36
C ILE A 47 7.29 4.92 11.15
N TRP A 48 7.89 6.10 11.36
CA TRP A 48 7.25 7.20 12.06
C TRP A 48 6.09 7.78 11.25
N ASN A 49 6.22 7.85 9.93
CA ASN A 49 5.16 8.28 9.03
C ASN A 49 3.98 7.32 9.06
N VAL A 50 4.25 6.01 9.10
CA VAL A 50 3.21 4.98 9.27
C VAL A 50 2.52 5.16 10.63
N ILE A 51 3.26 5.25 11.73
CA ILE A 51 2.70 5.44 13.08
C ILE A 51 1.80 6.67 13.14
N GLU A 52 2.26 7.80 12.59
CA GLU A 52 1.51 9.05 12.63
C GLU A 52 0.25 8.98 11.77
N ALA A 53 0.33 8.41 10.56
CA ALA A 53 -0.85 8.21 9.72
C ALA A 53 -1.92 7.35 10.42
N PHE A 54 -1.52 6.28 11.12
CA PHE A 54 -2.44 5.46 11.91
C PHE A 54 -3.06 6.22 13.09
N ARG A 55 -2.28 7.09 13.74
CA ARG A 55 -2.74 7.91 14.86
C ARG A 55 -3.74 8.97 14.41
N GLU A 56 -3.42 9.72 13.36
CA GLU A 56 -4.28 10.76 12.78
C GLU A 56 -5.63 10.20 12.31
N ASN A 57 -5.64 8.96 11.81
CA ASN A 57 -6.86 8.28 11.34
C ASN A 57 -7.57 7.44 12.43
N GLY A 58 -7.04 7.42 13.66
CA GLY A 58 -7.59 6.66 14.78
C GLY A 58 -7.62 5.14 14.58
N LEU A 59 -6.73 4.59 13.76
CA LEU A 59 -6.57 3.13 13.59
C LEU A 59 -5.64 2.53 14.66
N ASN A 60 -4.88 3.36 15.37
CA ASN A 60 -3.98 2.92 16.43
C ASN A 60 -4.72 2.36 17.66
N THR A 61 -5.96 2.82 17.91
CA THR A 61 -6.80 2.39 19.05
C THR A 61 -7.70 1.21 18.72
N LEU A 62 -7.81 0.83 17.45
CA LEU A 62 -8.63 -0.30 17.02
C LEU A 62 -7.96 -1.62 17.33
N GLU A 63 -8.76 -2.61 17.72
CA GLU A 63 -8.28 -3.96 17.88
C GLU A 63 -7.76 -4.53 16.54
N PRO A 64 -6.75 -5.41 16.55
CA PRO A 64 -6.17 -5.97 15.33
C PRO A 64 -7.19 -6.73 14.45
N GLN A 65 -8.24 -7.26 15.06
CA GLN A 65 -9.33 -8.03 14.44
C GLN A 65 -10.30 -7.13 13.67
N ASN A 66 -10.39 -5.84 14.03
CA ASN A 66 -11.36 -4.92 13.45
C ASN A 66 -11.10 -4.72 11.96
N GLU A 67 -12.18 -4.54 11.22
CA GLU A 67 -12.16 -4.30 9.79
C GLU A 67 -12.25 -2.80 9.47
N VAL A 68 -11.56 -2.38 8.42
CA VAL A 68 -11.52 -1.01 7.90
C VAL A 68 -12.13 -1.00 6.50
N SER A 69 -13.06 -0.08 6.24
CA SER A 69 -13.68 0.11 4.93
C SER A 69 -12.68 0.68 3.91
N VAL A 70 -12.96 0.48 2.61
CA VAL A 70 -12.20 1.10 1.50
C VAL A 70 -12.02 2.61 1.71
N SER A 71 -13.08 3.34 2.04
CA SER A 71 -13.05 4.80 2.22
C SER A 71 -12.09 5.25 3.34
N ARG A 72 -12.09 4.52 4.47
CA ARG A 72 -11.20 4.82 5.59
C ARG A 72 -9.77 4.42 5.28
N LEU A 73 -9.57 3.36 4.51
CA LEU A 73 -8.25 2.96 4.02
C LEU A 73 -7.68 3.96 3.01
N GLU A 74 -8.51 4.49 2.12
CA GLU A 74 -8.14 5.55 1.18
C GLU A 74 -7.68 6.80 1.93
N THR A 75 -8.42 7.21 2.97
CA THR A 75 -8.04 8.36 3.81
C THR A 75 -6.69 8.12 4.50
N LEU A 76 -6.49 6.93 5.08
CA LEU A 76 -5.22 6.56 5.71
C LEU A 76 -4.04 6.66 4.74
N VAL A 77 -4.20 6.10 3.54
CA VAL A 77 -3.13 6.06 2.54
C VAL A 77 -2.85 7.47 1.99
N SER A 78 -3.87 8.30 1.78
CA SER A 78 -3.68 9.70 1.39
C SER A 78 -2.96 10.51 2.48
N SER A 79 -3.34 10.35 3.75
CA SER A 79 -2.62 10.96 4.88
C SER A 79 -1.15 10.55 4.91
N LEU A 80 -0.85 9.28 4.64
CA LEU A 80 0.52 8.76 4.60
C LEU A 80 1.40 9.52 3.60
N TYR A 81 0.93 9.71 2.35
CA TYR A 81 1.69 10.41 1.33
C TYR A 81 1.69 11.94 1.51
N HIS A 82 0.62 12.52 2.05
CA HIS A 82 0.64 13.93 2.45
C HIS A 82 1.68 14.20 3.53
N ASN A 83 1.76 13.34 4.55
CA ASN A 83 2.75 13.46 5.62
C ASN A 83 4.17 13.21 5.12
N LEU A 84 4.36 12.30 4.16
CA LEU A 84 5.63 12.13 3.46
C LEU A 84 6.05 13.43 2.75
N ASN A 85 5.16 14.03 1.97
CA ASN A 85 5.48 15.25 1.20
C ASN A 85 5.82 16.47 2.07
N LYS A 86 5.30 16.53 3.31
CA LYS A 86 5.70 17.57 4.29
C LYS A 86 7.18 17.47 4.69
N ARG A 87 7.78 16.28 4.58
CA ARG A 87 9.18 16.01 4.98
C ARG A 87 10.15 16.00 3.80
N LEU A 88 9.65 15.87 2.57
CA LEU A 88 10.47 15.83 1.35
C LEU A 88 10.71 17.24 0.79
N PRO A 89 11.89 17.51 0.19
CA PRO A 89 12.10 18.69 -0.63
C PRO A 89 11.05 18.79 -1.76
N PRO A 90 10.67 19.99 -2.22
CA PRO A 90 9.65 20.16 -3.27
C PRO A 90 9.94 19.38 -4.56
N THR A 91 11.22 19.20 -4.91
CA THR A 91 11.67 18.46 -6.10
C THR A 91 11.52 16.94 -5.98
N GLN A 92 11.27 16.42 -4.78
CA GLN A 92 11.16 14.99 -4.49
C GLN A 92 9.75 14.57 -4.06
N GLN A 93 8.80 15.50 -4.02
CA GLN A 93 7.42 15.21 -3.63
C GLN A 93 6.77 14.22 -4.60
N VAL A 94 5.94 13.35 -4.04
CA VAL A 94 5.21 12.34 -4.80
C VAL A 94 3.80 12.83 -5.14
N HIS A 95 3.26 12.35 -6.27
CA HIS A 95 1.86 12.59 -6.64
C HIS A 95 0.93 11.77 -5.75
N VAL A 96 0.36 12.41 -4.74
CA VAL A 96 -0.45 11.76 -3.68
C VAL A 96 -1.57 10.92 -4.26
N ASP A 97 -2.44 11.48 -5.11
CA ASP A 97 -3.62 10.77 -5.64
C ASP A 97 -3.24 9.49 -6.40
N SER A 98 -2.20 9.57 -7.25
CA SER A 98 -1.73 8.44 -8.04
C SER A 98 -1.12 7.34 -7.16
N LYS A 99 -0.26 7.72 -6.20
CA LYS A 99 0.42 6.76 -5.32
C LYS A 99 -0.51 6.16 -4.27
N ALA A 100 -1.46 6.95 -3.78
CA ALA A 100 -2.47 6.51 -2.86
C ALA A 100 -3.42 5.49 -3.51
N SER A 101 -3.92 5.80 -4.70
CA SER A 101 -4.76 4.87 -5.46
C SER A 101 -4.03 3.57 -5.79
N LEU A 102 -2.77 3.65 -6.22
CA LEU A 102 -1.97 2.46 -6.54
C LEU A 102 -1.75 1.56 -5.30
N LEU A 103 -1.42 2.15 -4.16
CA LEU A 103 -1.23 1.42 -2.91
C LEU A 103 -2.55 0.83 -2.39
N LEU A 104 -3.65 1.60 -2.43
CA LEU A 104 -4.99 1.12 -2.04
C LEU A 104 -5.38 -0.12 -2.85
N ASN A 105 -5.22 -0.06 -4.18
CA ASN A 105 -5.54 -1.17 -5.06
C ASN A 105 -4.70 -2.42 -4.75
N TRP A 106 -3.41 -2.25 -4.44
CA TRP A 106 -2.56 -3.36 -4.03
C TRP A 106 -3.01 -3.97 -2.69
N LEU A 107 -3.33 -3.15 -1.69
CA LEU A 107 -3.81 -3.62 -0.39
C LEU A 107 -5.12 -4.40 -0.52
N LEU A 108 -6.07 -3.90 -1.31
CA LEU A 108 -7.32 -4.61 -1.59
C LEU A 108 -7.06 -5.92 -2.33
N ALA A 109 -6.23 -5.93 -3.36
CA ALA A 109 -5.91 -7.16 -4.09
C ALA A 109 -5.20 -8.23 -3.24
N ALA A 110 -4.35 -7.80 -2.31
CA ALA A 110 -3.58 -8.71 -1.47
C ALA A 110 -4.34 -9.23 -0.24
N TYR A 111 -5.24 -8.42 0.33
CA TYR A 111 -5.83 -8.71 1.65
C TYR A 111 -7.37 -8.72 1.71
N SER A 112 -8.09 -8.23 0.69
CA SER A 112 -9.56 -8.34 0.62
C SER A 112 -9.95 -9.65 -0.07
N GLY A 113 -9.97 -10.76 0.68
CA GLY A 113 -10.19 -12.10 0.13
C GLY A 113 -11.60 -12.40 -0.41
N ASP A 114 -12.62 -11.63 0.00
CA ASP A 114 -14.04 -11.90 -0.28
C ASP A 114 -14.75 -10.78 -1.06
N ASN A 115 -13.99 -9.84 -1.64
CA ASN A 115 -14.52 -8.60 -2.23
C ASN A 115 -15.45 -7.79 -1.30
N SER A 116 -15.39 -7.99 0.02
CA SER A 116 -16.18 -7.19 0.99
C SER A 116 -15.80 -5.71 1.00
N GLY A 117 -14.64 -5.36 0.42
CA GLY A 117 -14.08 -4.02 0.49
C GLY A 117 -13.60 -3.68 1.91
N LYS A 118 -13.30 -4.70 2.71
CA LYS A 118 -12.83 -4.55 4.08
C LYS A 118 -11.52 -5.28 4.30
N ILE A 119 -10.65 -4.67 5.10
CA ILE A 119 -9.36 -5.25 5.48
C ILE A 119 -9.17 -5.11 6.98
N ARG A 120 -8.68 -6.17 7.63
CA ARG A 120 -8.33 -6.13 9.06
C ARG A 120 -7.22 -5.13 9.35
N VAL A 121 -7.32 -4.41 10.47
CA VAL A 121 -6.30 -3.47 10.95
C VAL A 121 -4.92 -4.15 11.03
N PHE A 122 -4.86 -5.39 11.49
CA PHE A 122 -3.62 -6.17 11.53
C PHE A 122 -2.96 -6.30 10.15
N SER A 123 -3.74 -6.70 9.14
CA SER A 123 -3.24 -6.87 7.77
C SER A 123 -2.68 -5.56 7.21
N ILE A 124 -3.35 -4.42 7.47
CA ILE A 124 -2.89 -3.10 7.03
C ILE A 124 -1.56 -2.75 7.72
N LYS A 125 -1.44 -2.98 9.03
CA LYS A 125 -0.19 -2.74 9.79
C LYS A 125 0.97 -3.56 9.24
N VAL A 126 0.76 -4.86 9.00
CA VAL A 126 1.79 -5.73 8.41
C VAL A 126 2.15 -5.28 7.00
N ALA A 127 1.17 -4.94 6.18
CA ALA A 127 1.39 -4.54 4.78
C ALA A 127 2.18 -3.23 4.62
N LEU A 128 1.99 -2.28 5.54
CA LEU A 128 2.70 -0.99 5.54
C LEU A 128 4.05 -1.04 6.25
N ALA A 129 4.37 -2.14 6.92
CA ALA A 129 5.67 -2.37 7.55
C ALA A 129 6.69 -3.07 6.64
N ILE A 130 6.29 -3.44 5.41
CA ILE A 130 7.13 -4.22 4.48
C ILE A 130 8.08 -3.30 3.73
#